data_AF-A0A0S8D8A2-F1
#
_entry.id   AF-A0A0S8D8A2-F1
#
_cell.length_a   1.000
_cell.length_b   1.000
_cell.length_c   1.000
_cell.angle_alpha   90.00
_cell.angle_beta   90.00
_cell.angle_gamma   90.00
#
_symmetry.space_group_name_H-M   'P 1'
#
loop_
_entity.id
_entity.type
_entity.pdbx_description
1 polymer ?
#
loop_
_entity_poly.entity_id
_entity_poly.type
_entity_poly.pdbx_seq_one_letter_code
_entity_poly.pdbx_strand_id
1 'polypeptide(L)'
;MKKKIFENILFNFWWVALFLIISFLGFDKLIKKKNKEIYQYKMNFLALEEEKNKEKGRHDFLNLRIASQNDPDWIELVLMKKLGVVPKGKIKVRFIDKN
;
A
#
# COMPACT_ATOMS: atom_id res chain seq x y z
N MET A 1 54.95 38.02 16.26
CA MET A 1 54.89 37.62 14.83
C MET A 1 53.88 36.50 14.55
N LYS A 2 53.81 35.44 15.38
CA LYS A 2 52.88 34.30 15.19
C LYS A 2 51.38 34.65 15.26
N LYS A 3 50.95 35.62 16.08
CA LYS A 3 49.54 36.03 16.22
C LYS A 3 48.93 36.61 14.92
N LYS A 4 49.65 37.50 14.24
CA LYS A 4 49.21 38.14 12.98
C LYS A 4 49.00 37.15 11.84
N ILE A 5 49.82 36.09 11.80
CA ILE A 5 49.73 35.04 10.78
C ILE A 5 48.49 34.16 11.04
N PHE A 6 48.20 33.85 12.31
CA PHE A 6 47.01 33.08 12.69
C PHE A 6 45.71 33.83 12.40
N GLU A 7 45.65 35.14 12.69
CA GLU A 7 44.48 35.98 12.40
C GLU A 7 44.19 36.03 10.90
N ASN A 8 45.21 36.22 10.07
CA ASN A 8 45.05 36.22 8.61
C ASN A 8 44.61 34.86 8.07
N ILE A 9 45.13 33.75 8.60
CA ILE A 9 44.74 32.40 8.17
C ILE A 9 43.29 32.12 8.59
N LEU A 10 42.90 32.47 9.81
CA LEU A 10 41.52 32.30 10.29
C LEU A 10 40.53 33.11 9.45
N PHE A 11 40.85 34.37 9.15
CA PHE A 11 40.00 35.23 8.32
C PHE A 11 39.89 34.67 6.88
N ASN A 12 41.01 34.17 6.33
CA ASN A 12 41.04 33.57 5.00
C ASN A 12 40.42 32.18 4.92
N PHE A 13 40.28 31.43 6.01
CA PHE A 13 39.59 30.13 6.01
C PHE A 13 38.11 30.25 6.35
N TRP A 14 37.69 31.34 7.00
CA TRP A 14 36.33 31.52 7.46
C TRP A 14 35.30 31.46 6.32
N TRP A 15 35.59 32.08 5.17
CA TRP A 15 34.68 32.07 4.03
C TRP A 15 34.56 30.68 3.38
N VAL A 16 35.65 29.89 3.36
CA VAL A 16 35.64 28.50 2.88
C VAL A 16 34.81 27.61 3.82
N ALA A 17 34.97 27.80 5.13
CA ALA A 17 34.17 27.08 6.13
C ALA A 17 32.68 27.41 5.99
N LEU A 18 32.32 28.68 5.81
CA LEU A 18 30.94 29.09 5.54
C LEU A 18 30.39 28.46 4.26
N PHE A 19 31.17 28.47 3.18
CA PHE A 19 30.76 27.85 1.92
C PHE A 19 30.48 26.35 2.09
N LEU A 20 31.38 25.62 2.76
CA LEU A 20 31.21 24.20 3.03
C LEU A 20 29.96 23.91 3.88
N ILE A 21 29.69 24.72 4.91
CA ILE A 21 28.49 24.57 5.75
C ILE A 21 27.23 24.79 4.90
N ILE A 22 27.20 25.81 4.05
CA ILE A 22 26.05 26.09 3.18
C ILE A 22 25.84 24.95 2.19
N SER A 23 26.90 24.45 1.54
CA SER A 23 26.82 23.30 0.64
C SER A 23 26.31 22.06 1.35
N PHE A 24 26.79 21.79 2.56
CA PHE A 24 26.36 20.63 3.35
C PHE A 24 24.87 20.72 3.74
N LEU A 25 24.42 21.88 4.23
CA LEU A 25 23.02 22.12 4.57
C LEU A 25 22.11 22.01 3.34
N GLY A 26 22.56 22.50 2.18
CA GLY A 26 21.84 22.35 0.92
C GLY A 26 21.69 20.88 0.51
N PHE A 27 22.78 20.12 0.60
CA PHE A 27 22.80 18.70 0.27
C PHE A 27 21.90 17.86 1.18
N ASP A 28 21.97 18.08 2.50
CA ASP A 28 21.13 17.39 3.47
C ASP A 28 19.64 17.66 3.25
N LYS A 29 19.27 18.93 2.97
CA LYS A 29 17.89 19.29 2.62
C LYS A 29 17.41 18.59 1.36
N LEU A 30 18.24 18.52 0.32
CA LEU A 30 17.91 17.86 -0.95
C LEU A 30 17.71 16.35 -0.76
N ILE A 31 18.59 15.69 -0.01
CA ILE A 31 18.46 14.25 0.30
C ILE A 31 17.17 14.00 1.08
N LYS A 32 16.92 14.76 2.14
CA LYS A 32 15.70 14.60 2.96
C LYS A 32 14.44 14.78 2.13
N LYS A 33 14.41 15.77 1.23
CA LYS A 33 13.28 15.98 0.32
C LYS A 33 13.08 14.79 -0.61
N LYS A 34 14.14 14.31 -1.28
CA LYS A 34 14.05 13.15 -2.18
C LYS A 34 13.62 11.89 -1.45
N ASN A 35 14.17 11.62 -0.26
CA ASN A 35 13.80 10.45 0.53
C ASN A 35 12.33 10.48 0.94
N LYS A 36 11.81 11.66 1.30
CA LYS A 36 10.38 11.83 1.61
C LYS A 36 9.50 11.55 0.39
N GLU A 37 9.87 12.08 -0.77
CA GLU A 37 9.14 11.83 -2.03
C GLU A 37 9.18 10.34 -2.41
N ILE A 38 10.35 9.71 -2.36
CA ILE A 38 10.51 8.26 -2.61
C ILE A 38 9.65 7.43 -1.66
N TYR A 39 9.64 7.79 -0.37
CA TYR A 39 8.81 7.11 0.62
C TYR A 39 7.32 7.24 0.28
N GLN A 40 6.86 8.45 -0.08
CA GLN A 40 5.47 8.68 -0.49
C GLN A 40 5.11 7.87 -1.74
N TYR A 41 5.96 7.86 -2.77
CA TYR A 41 5.74 7.05 -3.96
C TYR A 41 5.66 5.56 -3.64
N LYS A 42 6.52 5.06 -2.75
CA LYS A 42 6.51 3.66 -2.31
C LYS A 42 5.20 3.32 -1.59
N MET A 43 4.74 4.18 -0.69
CA MET A 43 3.49 3.96 0.03
C MET A 43 2.28 3.95 -0.92
N ASN A 44 2.24 4.90 -1.86
CA ASN A 44 1.17 4.95 -2.87
C ASN A 44 1.18 3.71 -3.78
N PHE A 45 2.37 3.26 -4.18
CA PHE A 45 2.52 2.05 -4.98
C PHE A 45 1.97 0.83 -4.24
N LEU A 46 2.34 0.64 -2.96
CA LEU A 46 1.86 -0.48 -2.15
C LEU A 46 0.33 -0.44 -1.98
N ALA A 47 -0.24 0.75 -1.73
CA ALA A 47 -1.69 0.90 -1.62
C ALA A 47 -2.42 0.54 -2.92
N LEU A 48 -1.91 1.01 -4.07
CA LEU A 48 -2.46 0.68 -5.39
C LEU A 48 -2.30 -0.80 -5.73
N GLU A 49 -1.19 -1.43 -5.33
CA GLU A 49 -0.97 -2.86 -5.54
C GLU A 49 -1.95 -3.70 -4.71
N GLU A 50 -2.21 -3.31 -3.46
CA GLU A 50 -3.21 -3.95 -2.63
C GLU A 50 -4.62 -3.81 -3.23
N GLU A 51 -5.00 -2.61 -3.66
CA GLU A 51 -6.30 -2.35 -4.29
C GLU A 51 -6.47 -3.15 -5.59
N LYS A 52 -5.44 -3.19 -6.44
CA LYS A 52 -5.41 -4.01 -7.65
C LYS A 52 -5.64 -5.49 -7.33
N ASN A 53 -5.00 -6.01 -6.29
CA ASN A 53 -5.15 -7.42 -5.91
C ASN A 53 -6.56 -7.72 -5.39
N LYS A 54 -7.17 -6.80 -4.63
CA LYS A 54 -8.57 -6.92 -4.18
C LYS A 54 -9.54 -6.94 -5.35
N GLU A 55 -9.41 -6.00 -6.28
CA GLU A 55 -10.29 -5.92 -7.45
C GLU A 55 -10.07 -7.10 -8.39
N LYS A 56 -8.83 -7.60 -8.54
CA LYS A 56 -8.56 -8.84 -9.27
C LYS A 56 -9.29 -10.03 -8.65
N GLY A 57 -9.19 -10.22 -7.34
CA GLY A 57 -9.90 -11.29 -6.64
C GLY A 57 -11.43 -11.19 -6.79
N ARG A 58 -11.96 -9.96 -6.76
CA ARG A 58 -13.38 -9.69 -7.00
C ARG A 58 -13.79 -10.02 -8.43
N HIS A 59 -12.98 -9.64 -9.41
CA HIS A 59 -13.21 -9.94 -10.82
C HIS A 59 -13.19 -11.46 -11.06
N ASP A 60 -12.21 -12.17 -10.51
CA ASP A 60 -12.12 -13.63 -10.61
C ASP A 60 -13.34 -14.32 -9.98
N PHE A 61 -13.77 -13.85 -8.81
CA PHE A 61 -15.00 -14.33 -8.17
C PHE A 61 -16.25 -14.08 -9.02
N LEU A 62 -16.37 -12.89 -9.61
CA LEU A 62 -17.50 -12.54 -10.49
C LEU A 62 -17.50 -13.42 -11.75
N ASN A 63 -16.33 -13.66 -12.34
CA ASN A 63 -16.20 -14.54 -13.50
C ASN A 63 -16.58 -15.98 -13.17
N LEU A 64 -16.15 -16.50 -12.02
CA LEU A 64 -16.60 -17.81 -11.54
C LEU A 64 -18.12 -17.84 -11.36
N ARG A 65 -18.70 -16.76 -10.83
CA ARG A 65 -20.16 -16.66 -10.66
C ARG A 65 -20.91 -16.60 -11.98
N ILE A 66 -20.37 -15.93 -12.99
CA ILE A 66 -20.95 -15.88 -14.35
C ILE A 66 -20.82 -17.26 -15.02
N ALA A 67 -19.65 -17.89 -14.93
CA ALA A 67 -19.42 -19.22 -15.51
C ALA A 67 -20.37 -20.27 -14.91
N SER A 68 -20.64 -20.17 -13.61
CA SER A 68 -21.55 -21.06 -12.88
C SER A 68 -23.04 -20.71 -13.05
N GLN A 69 -23.41 -19.57 -13.63
CA GLN A 69 -24.82 -19.25 -13.90
C GLN A 69 -25.47 -20.14 -14.97
N ASN A 70 -24.67 -20.85 -15.76
CA ASN A 70 -25.17 -21.84 -16.72
C ASN A 70 -25.34 -23.25 -16.10
N ASP A 71 -24.95 -23.43 -14.83
CA ASP A 71 -25.05 -24.69 -14.11
C ASP A 71 -26.37 -24.72 -13.29
N PRO A 72 -27.31 -25.64 -13.58
CA PRO A 72 -28.55 -25.80 -12.85
C PRO A 72 -28.35 -25.99 -11.33
N ASP A 73 -27.30 -26.72 -10.92
CA ASP A 73 -27.04 -27.02 -9.51
C ASP A 73 -26.53 -25.78 -8.76
N TRP A 74 -25.77 -24.92 -9.44
CA TRP A 74 -25.35 -23.64 -8.89
C TRP A 74 -26.52 -22.67 -8.72
N ILE A 75 -27.47 -22.65 -9.66
CA ILE A 75 -28.68 -21.84 -9.56
C ILE A 75 -29.49 -22.28 -8.32
N GLU A 76 -29.70 -23.58 -8.13
CA GLU A 76 -30.38 -24.10 -6.93
C GLU A 76 -29.65 -23.68 -5.64
N LEU A 77 -28.32 -23.84 -5.58
CA LEU A 77 -27.50 -23.43 -4.43
C LEU A 77 -27.61 -21.93 -4.12
N VAL A 78 -27.55 -21.07 -5.14
CA VAL A 78 -27.67 -19.62 -4.98
C VAL A 78 -29.07 -19.24 -4.53
N LEU A 79 -30.12 -19.87 -5.07
CA LEU A 79 -31.50 -19.67 -4.64
C LEU A 79 -31.68 -20.10 -3.18
N MET A 80 -31.18 -21.28 -2.79
CA MET A 80 -31.21 -21.76 -1.41
C MET A 80 -30.51 -20.80 -0.44
N LYS A 81 -29.35 -20.26 -0.84
CA LYS A 81 -28.53 -19.38 0.00
C LYS A 81 -29.08 -17.96 0.11
N LYS A 82 -29.62 -17.39 -0.98
CA LYS A 82 -30.12 -16.00 -1.00
C LYS A 82 -31.58 -15.85 -0.63
N LEU A 83 -32.44 -16.77 -1.06
CA LEU A 83 -33.88 -16.70 -0.84
C LEU A 83 -34.34 -17.63 0.28
N GLY A 84 -33.46 -18.48 0.81
CA GLY A 84 -33.80 -19.44 1.87
C GLY A 84 -34.76 -20.54 1.42
N VAL A 85 -34.99 -20.66 0.10
CA VAL A 85 -35.90 -21.63 -0.51
C VAL A 85 -35.27 -23.02 -0.51
N VAL A 86 -36.09 -24.07 -0.54
CA VAL A 86 -35.63 -25.46 -0.63
C VAL A 86 -36.13 -26.05 -1.96
N PRO A 87 -35.28 -26.74 -2.75
CA PRO A 87 -35.67 -27.37 -4.00
C PRO A 87 -36.79 -28.38 -3.77
N LYS A 88 -37.65 -28.55 -4.78
CA LYS A 88 -38.74 -29.52 -4.73
C LYS A 88 -38.18 -30.92 -4.45
N GLY A 89 -38.68 -31.56 -3.39
CA GLY A 89 -38.27 -32.91 -2.99
C GLY A 89 -37.12 -32.99 -1.97
N LYS A 90 -36.54 -31.86 -1.53
CA LYS A 90 -35.51 -31.83 -0.47
C LYS A 90 -36.11 -31.29 0.85
N ILE A 91 -35.64 -31.79 2.00
CA ILE A 91 -36.09 -31.36 3.34
C ILE A 91 -34.96 -30.64 4.06
N LYS A 92 -35.24 -29.46 4.62
CA LYS A 92 -34.27 -28.70 5.42
C LYS A 92 -34.15 -29.31 6.82
N VAL A 93 -33.07 -30.03 7.08
CA VAL A 93 -32.78 -30.60 8.40
C VAL A 93 -31.98 -29.57 9.22
N ARG A 94 -32.50 -29.20 10.40
CA ARG A 94 -31.77 -28.42 11.40
C ARG A 94 -31.38 -29.37 12.53
N PHE A 95 -30.10 -29.62 12.70
CA PHE A 95 -29.59 -30.32 13.87
C PHE A 95 -29.61 -29.34 15.05
N ILE A 96 -30.38 -29.68 16.09
CA ILE A 96 -30.39 -28.95 17.36
C ILE A 96 -29.59 -29.83 18.31
N ASP A 97 -28.43 -29.34 18.74
CA ASP A 97 -27.61 -30.04 19.72
C ASP A 97 -28.34 -29.97 21.07
N LYS A 98 -28.73 -31.14 21.59
CA LYS A 98 -29.35 -31.24 22.92
C LYS A 98 -28.22 -31.33 23.94
N ASN A 99 -27.94 -30.19 24.57
CA ASN A 99 -27.17 -30.14 25.81
C ASN A 99 -28.03 -30.60 26.98
#